data_AF-A0A165F752-F1
#
_entry.id   AF-A0A165F752-F1
#
_cell.length_a   1.000
_cell.length_b   1.000
_cell.length_c   1.000
_cell.angle_alpha   90.00
_cell.angle_beta   90.00
_cell.angle_gamma   90.00
#
_symmetry.space_group_name_H-M   'P 1'
#
loop_
_entity.id
_entity.type
_entity.pdbx_description
1 polymer ?
#
loop_
_entity_poly.entity_id
_entity_poly.type
_entity_poly.pdbx_seq_one_letter_code
_entity_poly.pdbx_strand_id
1 'polypeptide(L)'
;MIAPPTQVTGKTMSDLFKRLDKDLQKAKEGLAFHDKNYDKLREQLDLSHKAVNRWGDDMEKLQRYVRSMVLNQEQAVQHISALEGECDELRKELYEMRQFLGSNRFIKELNEMDEHTSDVAQNEQSEVHPKSRKKRCDNPLHAVVRNVLQHLMGIDSKTAPHAPLGQGQFWTDDKNEDERLLRLTWETWQENDVVWGRMVAKKIWADGSRWSNALSAKELQKLSLAEIENAMQDQESKKVTRQQTGRKLMKAKEQMNYRKNIPELSGKEYDFIFNWKYQSTDESDDDDEETGPIDADTSGDDTAQDKPSSKQCP
;
A
#
# COMPACT_ATOMS: atom_id res chain seq x y z
N MET A 1 75.43 9.87 84.72
CA MET A 1 74.73 10.80 83.82
C MET A 1 73.69 10.01 83.06
N ILE A 2 72.42 10.12 83.46
CA ILE A 2 71.29 9.42 82.81
C ILE A 2 70.75 10.39 81.76
N ALA A 3 70.86 10.03 80.49
CA ALA A 3 70.37 10.85 79.38
C ALA A 3 68.83 10.95 79.48
N PRO A 4 68.24 12.15 79.35
CA PRO A 4 66.80 12.30 79.41
C PRO A 4 66.14 11.52 78.25
N PRO A 5 65.02 10.82 78.51
CA PRO A 5 64.32 10.07 77.48
C PRO A 5 63.92 11.00 76.34
N THR A 6 64.41 10.65 75.15
CA THR A 6 64.24 11.35 73.89
C THR A 6 62.75 11.53 73.58
N GLN A 7 62.27 12.78 73.53
CA GLN A 7 60.90 13.22 73.19
C GLN A 7 60.47 12.90 71.73
N VAL A 8 61.08 11.90 71.07
CA VAL A 8 60.87 11.59 69.66
C VAL A 8 59.53 10.89 69.41
N THR A 9 58.95 10.24 70.41
CA THR A 9 57.68 9.50 70.30
C THR A 9 56.44 10.40 70.13
N GLY A 10 56.49 11.66 70.58
CA GLY A 10 55.35 12.57 70.50
C GLY A 10 55.06 13.09 69.09
N LYS A 11 56.11 13.32 68.28
CA LYS A 11 55.95 13.87 66.91
C LYS A 11 55.38 12.84 65.94
N THR A 12 55.85 11.59 66.01
CA THR A 12 55.36 10.50 65.14
C THR A 12 53.89 10.20 65.37
N MET A 13 53.42 10.24 66.63
CA MET A 13 52.01 10.04 66.95
C MET A 13 51.13 11.20 66.45
N SER A 14 51.58 12.45 66.54
CA SER A 14 50.84 13.60 66.00
C SER A 14 50.67 13.52 64.49
N ASP A 15 51.71 13.14 63.75
CA ASP A 15 51.65 13.01 62.29
C ASP A 15 50.73 11.85 61.85
N LEU A 16 50.70 10.75 62.61
CA LEU A 16 49.74 9.67 62.40
C LEU A 16 48.29 10.13 62.60
N PHE A 17 48.00 10.89 63.66
CA PHE A 17 46.66 11.44 63.88
C PHE A 17 46.24 12.40 62.77
N LYS A 18 47.13 13.27 62.29
CA LYS A 18 46.85 14.17 61.15
C LYS A 18 46.56 13.38 59.86
N ARG A 19 47.29 12.29 59.62
CA ARG A 19 47.05 11.43 58.46
C ARG A 19 45.71 10.72 58.57
N LEU A 20 45.38 10.18 59.74
CA LEU A 20 44.10 9.52 60.01
C LEU A 20 42.93 10.49 59.81
N ASP A 21 43.04 11.72 60.32
CA ASP A 21 42.01 12.75 60.16
C ASP A 21 41.81 13.13 58.68
N LYS A 22 42.90 13.28 57.92
CA LYS A 22 42.84 13.52 56.47
C LYS A 22 42.16 12.36 55.72
N ASP A 23 42.49 11.12 56.06
CA ASP A 23 41.91 9.94 55.42
C ASP A 23 40.42 9.79 55.80
N LEU A 24 40.04 10.12 57.03
CA LEU A 24 38.66 10.16 57.50
C LEU A 24 37.84 11.25 56.79
N GLN A 25 38.43 12.44 56.58
CA GLN A 25 37.80 13.52 55.83
C GLN A 25 37.58 13.14 54.37
N LYS A 26 38.56 12.51 53.72
CA LYS A 26 38.40 11.96 52.37
C LYS A 26 37.31 10.89 52.30
N ALA A 27 37.25 10.00 53.30
CA ALA A 27 36.20 8.99 53.36
C ALA A 27 34.80 9.61 53.51
N LYS A 28 34.66 10.67 54.31
CA LYS A 28 33.41 11.43 54.43
C LYS A 28 33.00 12.10 53.12
N GLU A 29 33.95 12.73 52.43
CA GLU A 29 33.71 13.35 51.12
C GLU A 29 33.32 12.31 50.06
N GLY A 30 33.99 11.15 50.07
CA GLY A 30 33.65 10.01 49.23
C GLY A 30 32.24 9.48 49.50
N LEU A 31 31.87 9.31 50.78
CA LEU A 31 30.52 8.87 51.17
C LEU A 31 29.45 9.87 50.70
N ALA A 32 29.66 11.16 50.95
CA ALA A 32 28.73 12.21 50.51
C ALA A 32 28.60 12.28 48.98
N PHE A 33 29.67 11.98 48.23
CA PHE A 33 29.63 11.86 46.78
C PHE A 33 28.80 10.66 46.33
N HIS A 34 28.98 9.50 46.99
CA HIS A 34 28.18 8.31 46.71
C HIS A 34 26.68 8.50 47.03
N ASP A 35 26.34 9.17 48.14
CA ASP A 35 24.95 9.48 48.49
C ASP A 35 24.28 10.33 47.40
N LYS A 36 24.96 11.38 46.91
CA LYS A 36 24.45 12.20 45.79
C LYS A 36 24.28 11.40 44.51
N ASN A 37 25.16 10.44 44.22
CA ASN A 37 25.01 9.58 43.05
C ASN A 37 23.85 8.59 43.22
N TYR A 38 23.62 8.10 44.44
CA TYR A 38 22.49 7.24 44.76
C TYR A 38 21.16 7.98 44.57
N ASP A 39 21.06 9.23 45.03
CA ASP A 39 19.87 10.06 44.82
C ASP A 39 19.57 10.29 43.33
N LYS A 40 20.61 10.56 42.51
CA LYS A 40 20.46 10.68 41.05
C LYS A 40 19.99 9.39 40.39
N LEU A 41 20.55 8.25 40.78
CA LEU A 41 20.13 6.95 40.26
C LEU A 41 18.68 6.64 40.65
N ARG A 42 18.26 7.03 41.86
CA ARG A 42 16.88 6.89 42.33
C ARG A 42 15.91 7.76 41.51
N GLU A 43 16.29 9.00 41.18
CA GLU A 43 15.49 9.88 40.32
C GLU A 43 15.38 9.31 38.89
N GLN A 44 16.47 8.81 38.32
CA GLN A 44 16.45 8.15 37.01
C GLN A 44 15.57 6.90 37.00
N LEU A 45 15.59 6.11 38.08
CA LEU A 45 14.73 4.94 38.22
C LEU A 45 13.24 5.33 38.28
N ASP A 46 12.89 6.40 39.00
CA ASP A 46 11.52 6.92 39.05
C ASP A 46 11.03 7.43 37.68
N LEU A 47 11.88 8.15 36.94
CA LEU A 47 11.58 8.59 35.58
C LEU A 47 11.38 7.41 34.62
N SER A 48 12.23 6.39 34.72
CA SER A 48 12.10 5.16 33.94
C SER A 48 10.80 4.44 34.25
N HIS A 49 10.44 4.32 35.54
CA HIS A 49 9.19 3.69 35.96
C HIS A 49 7.96 4.44 35.43
N LYS A 50 7.97 5.77 35.46
CA LYS A 50 6.92 6.61 34.85
C LYS A 50 6.81 6.42 33.34
N ALA A 51 7.94 6.28 32.65
CA ALA A 51 7.95 6.03 31.20
C ALA A 51 7.36 4.65 30.87
N VAL A 52 7.76 3.61 31.60
CA VAL A 52 7.22 2.24 31.45
C VAL A 52 5.71 2.22 31.67
N ASN A 53 5.20 2.91 32.70
CA ASN A 53 3.76 2.97 32.95
C ASN A 53 3.00 3.66 31.81
N ARG A 54 3.53 4.77 31.26
CA ARG A 54 2.94 5.44 30.09
C ARG A 54 2.91 4.53 28.87
N TRP A 55 3.98 3.81 28.60
CA TRP A 55 4.02 2.83 27.51
C TRP A 55 3.04 1.69 27.73
N GLY A 56 2.84 1.25 28.98
CA GLY A 56 1.79 0.30 29.36
C GLY A 56 0.40 0.81 28.98
N ASP A 57 0.06 2.05 29.37
CA ASP A 57 -1.23 2.67 29.06
C ASP A 57 -1.47 2.79 27.55
N ASP A 58 -0.43 3.16 26.79
CA ASP A 58 -0.52 3.31 25.34
C ASP A 58 -0.65 1.95 24.64
N MET A 59 0.05 0.92 25.11
CA MET A 59 -0.11 -0.46 24.63
C MET A 59 -1.54 -0.97 24.88
N GLU A 60 -2.13 -0.70 26.05
CA GLU A 60 -3.53 -1.08 26.33
C GLU A 60 -4.54 -0.35 25.43
N LYS A 61 -4.30 0.91 25.07
CA LYS A 61 -5.14 1.63 24.09
C LYS A 61 -5.04 0.99 22.72
N LEU A 62 -3.82 0.67 22.27
CA LEU A 62 -3.58 0.04 20.98
C LEU A 62 -4.23 -1.35 20.92
N GLN A 63 -4.11 -2.15 21.97
CA GLN A 63 -4.78 -3.45 22.07
C GLN A 63 -6.30 -3.33 21.97
N ARG A 64 -6.91 -2.32 22.61
CA ARG A 64 -8.36 -2.06 22.48
C ARG A 64 -8.75 -1.69 21.05
N TYR A 65 -7.94 -0.86 20.38
CA TYR A 65 -8.17 -0.50 18.99
C TYR A 65 -8.10 -1.71 18.06
N VAL A 66 -7.05 -2.53 18.18
CA VAL A 66 -6.90 -3.77 17.40
C VAL A 66 -8.08 -4.72 17.61
N ARG A 67 -8.51 -4.94 18.86
CA ARG A 67 -9.71 -5.76 19.13
C ARG A 67 -10.97 -5.21 18.47
N SER A 68 -11.17 -3.90 18.51
CA SER A 68 -12.31 -3.27 17.83
C SER A 68 -12.24 -3.44 16.31
N MET A 69 -11.05 -3.37 15.72
CA MET A 69 -10.86 -3.57 14.29
C MET A 69 -11.16 -5.00 13.87
N VAL A 70 -10.69 -5.99 14.64
CA VAL A 70 -10.99 -7.42 14.40
C VAL A 70 -12.49 -7.67 14.45
N LEU A 71 -13.20 -7.13 15.46
CA LEU A 71 -14.66 -7.25 15.54
C LEU A 71 -15.36 -6.62 14.32
N ASN A 72 -14.90 -5.47 13.85
CA ASN A 72 -15.45 -4.82 12.66
C ASN A 72 -15.19 -5.66 11.39
N GLN A 73 -14.02 -6.28 11.28
CA GLN A 73 -13.68 -7.18 10.18
C GLN A 73 -14.57 -8.44 10.20
N GLU A 74 -14.78 -9.05 11.36
CA GLU A 74 -15.69 -10.20 11.50
C GLU A 74 -17.11 -9.85 11.07
N GLN A 75 -17.62 -8.67 11.46
CA GLN A 75 -18.93 -8.19 11.00
C GLN A 75 -18.98 -7.99 9.49
N ALA A 76 -17.94 -7.39 8.90
CA ALA A 76 -17.86 -7.20 7.45
C ALA A 76 -17.87 -8.53 6.69
N VAL A 77 -17.12 -9.53 7.17
CA VAL A 77 -17.10 -10.88 6.59
C VAL A 77 -18.48 -11.53 6.67
N GLN A 78 -19.19 -11.42 7.80
CA GLN A 78 -20.56 -11.92 7.93
C GLN A 78 -21.53 -11.25 6.94
N HIS A 79 -21.42 -9.94 6.75
CA HIS A 79 -22.21 -9.21 5.76
C HIS A 79 -21.91 -9.66 4.32
N ILE A 80 -20.64 -9.87 3.98
CA ILE A 80 -20.25 -10.38 2.66
C ILE A 80 -20.85 -11.76 2.41
N SER A 81 -20.71 -12.70 3.36
CA SER A 81 -21.29 -14.03 3.24
C SER A 81 -22.81 -14.02 3.10
N ALA A 82 -23.50 -13.09 3.76
CA ALA A 82 -24.95 -12.92 3.58
C ALA A 82 -25.31 -12.47 2.15
N LEU A 83 -24.59 -11.48 1.61
CA LEU A 83 -24.79 -10.99 0.24
C LEU A 83 -24.45 -12.04 -0.83
N GLU A 84 -23.44 -12.86 -0.59
CA GLU A 84 -23.11 -14.00 -1.45
C GLU A 84 -24.26 -15.01 -1.50
N GLY A 85 -24.87 -15.30 -0.34
CA GLY A 85 -26.06 -16.15 -0.25
C GLY A 85 -27.26 -15.59 -1.03
N GLU A 86 -27.53 -14.27 -0.92
CA GLU A 86 -28.58 -13.60 -1.70
C GLU A 86 -28.31 -13.66 -3.21
N CYS A 87 -27.06 -13.46 -3.63
CA CYS A 87 -26.66 -13.57 -5.04
C CYS A 87 -26.85 -14.98 -5.60
N ASP A 88 -26.57 -16.01 -4.81
CA ASP A 88 -26.76 -17.40 -5.22
C ASP A 88 -28.25 -17.77 -5.36
N GLU A 89 -29.13 -17.26 -4.49
CA GLU A 89 -30.58 -17.44 -4.65
C GLU A 89 -31.09 -16.73 -5.91
N LEU A 90 -30.65 -15.49 -6.18
CA LEU A 90 -31.00 -14.78 -7.42
C LEU A 90 -30.52 -15.52 -8.68
N ARG A 91 -29.33 -16.11 -8.65
CA ARG A 91 -28.81 -16.94 -9.76
C ARG A 91 -29.68 -18.17 -9.99
N LYS A 92 -30.17 -18.80 -8.92
CA LYS A 92 -31.08 -19.94 -8.98
C LYS A 92 -32.44 -19.52 -9.56
N GLU A 93 -33.02 -18.41 -9.11
CA GLU A 93 -34.26 -17.85 -9.69
C GLU A 93 -34.12 -17.55 -11.19
N LEU A 94 -33.00 -16.94 -11.61
CA LEU A 94 -32.69 -16.71 -13.02
C LEU A 94 -32.60 -18.02 -13.81
N TYR A 95 -32.02 -19.06 -13.23
CA TYR A 95 -31.94 -20.38 -13.84
C TYR A 95 -33.33 -21.01 -14.01
N GLU A 96 -34.18 -20.95 -12.98
CA GLU A 96 -35.56 -21.45 -13.03
C GLU A 96 -36.41 -20.70 -14.06
N MET A 97 -36.32 -19.37 -14.11
CA MET A 97 -36.99 -18.56 -15.15
C MET A 97 -36.49 -18.93 -16.54
N ARG A 98 -35.18 -19.15 -16.72
CA ARG A 98 -34.61 -19.57 -18.00
C ARG A 98 -35.13 -20.94 -18.43
N GLN A 99 -35.23 -21.89 -17.51
CA GLN A 99 -35.80 -23.22 -17.77
C GLN A 99 -37.28 -23.15 -18.13
N PHE A 100 -38.05 -22.30 -17.43
CA PHE A 100 -39.45 -22.05 -17.73
C PHE A 100 -39.63 -21.45 -19.15
N LEU A 101 -38.83 -20.44 -19.50
CA LEU A 101 -38.85 -19.83 -20.84
C LEU A 101 -38.36 -20.79 -21.93
N GLY A 102 -37.35 -21.61 -21.66
CA GLY A 102 -36.85 -22.63 -22.60
C GLY A 102 -37.80 -23.81 -22.80
N SER A 103 -38.61 -24.13 -21.79
CA SER A 103 -39.64 -25.19 -21.85
C SER A 103 -40.95 -24.69 -22.48
N ASN A 104 -41.17 -23.38 -22.52
CA ASN A 104 -42.24 -22.78 -23.30
C ASN A 104 -41.98 -22.99 -24.79
N ARG A 105 -42.54 -24.08 -25.31
CA ARG A 105 -42.71 -24.50 -26.72
C ARG A 105 -43.11 -23.36 -27.67
N PHE A 106 -43.62 -22.26 -27.12
CA PHE A 106 -44.03 -21.03 -27.79
C PHE A 106 -42.93 -20.37 -28.64
N ILE A 107 -41.64 -20.45 -28.25
CA ILE A 107 -40.55 -19.91 -29.10
C ILE A 107 -40.28 -20.81 -30.31
N LYS A 108 -40.54 -22.11 -30.20
CA LYS A 108 -40.44 -23.04 -31.33
C LYS A 108 -41.55 -22.79 -32.37
N GLU A 109 -42.77 -22.50 -31.93
CA GLU A 109 -43.88 -22.11 -32.82
C GLU A 109 -43.67 -20.73 -33.47
N LEU A 110 -43.02 -19.78 -32.79
CA LEU A 110 -42.68 -18.47 -33.37
C LEU A 110 -41.56 -18.55 -34.42
N ASN A 111 -40.54 -19.40 -34.22
CA ASN A 111 -39.49 -19.59 -35.22
C ASN A 111 -39.96 -20.40 -36.45
N GLU A 112 -40.92 -21.31 -36.31
CA GLU A 112 -41.53 -22.00 -37.46
C GLU A 112 -42.41 -21.06 -38.32
N MET A 113 -42.82 -19.89 -37.80
CA MET A 113 -43.53 -18.87 -38.57
C MET A 113 -42.62 -17.88 -39.33
N ASP A 114 -41.34 -17.77 -38.97
CA ASP A 114 -40.41 -16.78 -39.56
C ASP A 114 -39.52 -17.35 -40.68
N GLU A 115 -39.49 -18.69 -40.83
CA GLU A 115 -38.73 -19.38 -41.89
C GLU A 115 -39.36 -19.24 -43.30
N HIS A 116 -40.41 -18.43 -43.45
CA HIS A 116 -41.05 -18.12 -44.73
C HIS A 116 -40.80 -16.70 -45.29
N THR A 117 -39.91 -15.88 -44.69
CA THR A 117 -39.66 -14.52 -45.18
C THR A 117 -38.20 -14.12 -45.46
N SER A 118 -37.23 -15.03 -45.36
CA SER A 118 -35.80 -14.69 -45.52
C SER A 118 -35.16 -15.22 -46.81
N ASP A 119 -35.79 -14.97 -47.95
CA ASP A 119 -35.09 -14.89 -49.25
C ASP A 119 -35.13 -13.43 -49.69
N VAL A 120 -33.96 -12.78 -49.71
CA VAL A 120 -33.60 -11.47 -50.30
C VAL A 120 -32.77 -10.66 -49.29
N ALA A 121 -31.44 -10.86 -49.35
CA ALA A 121 -30.44 -9.79 -49.28
C ALA A 121 -29.02 -10.39 -49.23
N GLN A 122 -28.56 -10.90 -50.37
CA GLN A 122 -27.14 -10.91 -50.68
C GLN A 122 -26.85 -9.63 -51.46
N ASN A 123 -26.13 -8.66 -50.90
CA ASN A 123 -25.16 -7.89 -51.69
C ASN A 123 -24.22 -7.03 -50.84
N GLU A 124 -23.02 -6.84 -51.39
CA GLU A 124 -22.03 -5.80 -51.09
C GLU A 124 -21.00 -6.08 -49.99
N GLN A 125 -20.04 -6.93 -50.40
CA GLN A 125 -18.62 -6.67 -50.17
C GLN A 125 -18.23 -5.29 -50.71
N SER A 126 -17.60 -4.47 -49.87
CA SER A 126 -16.72 -3.39 -50.31
C SER A 126 -15.64 -3.14 -49.26
N GLU A 127 -14.48 -3.73 -49.52
CA GLU A 127 -13.19 -3.39 -48.92
C GLU A 127 -12.83 -1.93 -49.25
N VAL A 128 -12.82 -1.05 -48.25
CA VAL A 128 -11.84 0.04 -48.18
C VAL A 128 -11.54 0.27 -46.69
N HIS A 129 -10.34 -0.11 -46.24
CA HIS A 129 -9.82 0.25 -44.93
C HIS A 129 -9.11 1.62 -45.00
N PRO A 130 -9.76 2.75 -44.63
CA PRO A 130 -9.00 3.91 -44.22
C PRO A 130 -8.41 3.62 -42.84
N LYS A 131 -7.08 3.74 -42.71
CA LYS A 131 -6.39 3.80 -41.42
C LYS A 131 -6.82 5.09 -40.69
N SER A 132 -8.06 5.13 -40.22
CA SER A 132 -8.50 6.18 -39.31
C SER A 132 -7.71 5.96 -38.03
N ARG A 133 -6.80 6.90 -37.73
CA ARG A 133 -6.24 7.00 -36.38
C ARG A 133 -7.44 7.10 -35.47
N LYS A 134 -7.79 6.00 -34.77
CA LYS A 134 -8.81 6.01 -33.72
C LYS A 134 -8.39 7.13 -32.79
N LYS A 135 -9.04 8.29 -32.90
CA LYS A 135 -8.97 9.33 -31.88
C LYS A 135 -9.41 8.56 -30.65
N ARG A 136 -8.47 8.32 -29.73
CA ARG A 136 -8.82 7.80 -28.41
C ARG A 136 -9.87 8.78 -27.91
N CYS A 137 -11.12 8.34 -27.83
CA CYS A 137 -12.15 9.06 -27.13
C CYS A 137 -11.73 8.98 -25.66
N ASP A 138 -10.81 9.86 -25.28
CA ASP A 138 -10.52 10.12 -23.89
C ASP A 138 -11.87 10.54 -23.29
N ASN A 139 -12.36 9.77 -22.33
CA ASN A 139 -13.60 10.08 -21.62
C ASN A 139 -13.52 11.55 -21.18
N PRO A 140 -14.47 12.41 -21.59
CA PRO A 140 -14.39 13.84 -21.33
C PRO A 140 -14.27 14.14 -19.83
N LEU A 141 -14.86 13.30 -18.96
CA LEU A 141 -14.70 13.41 -17.51
C LEU A 141 -13.25 13.23 -17.07
N HIS A 142 -12.53 12.22 -17.58
CA HIS A 142 -11.10 12.04 -17.26
C HIS A 142 -10.26 13.22 -17.73
N ALA A 143 -10.64 13.87 -18.84
CA ALA A 143 -9.94 15.08 -19.28
C ALA A 143 -10.16 16.25 -18.31
N VAL A 144 -11.38 16.44 -17.79
CA VAL A 144 -11.65 17.42 -16.73
C VAL A 144 -10.85 17.09 -15.47
N VAL A 145 -10.99 15.87 -14.94
CA VAL A 145 -10.30 15.40 -13.72
C VAL A 145 -8.79 15.65 -13.83
N ARG A 146 -8.18 15.25 -14.94
CA ARG A 146 -6.75 15.46 -15.20
C ARG A 146 -6.36 16.94 -15.15
N ASN A 147 -7.09 17.81 -15.84
CA ASN A 147 -6.75 19.23 -15.90
C ASN A 147 -6.93 19.92 -14.55
N VAL A 148 -7.99 19.59 -13.81
CA VAL A 148 -8.22 20.13 -12.47
C VAL A 148 -7.12 19.68 -11.51
N LEU A 149 -6.77 18.39 -11.51
CA LEU A 149 -5.68 17.87 -10.69
C LEU A 149 -4.34 18.55 -11.02
N GLN A 150 -4.02 18.74 -12.30
CA GLN A 150 -2.81 19.46 -12.72
C GLN A 150 -2.80 20.89 -12.19
N HIS A 151 -3.94 21.59 -12.29
CA HIS A 151 -4.07 22.94 -11.76
C HIS A 151 -3.90 22.98 -10.23
N LEU A 152 -4.56 22.09 -9.50
CA LEU A 152 -4.44 21.99 -8.05
C LEU A 152 -3.01 21.65 -7.62
N MET A 153 -2.27 20.87 -8.40
CA MET A 153 -0.86 20.60 -8.12
C MET A 153 0.07 21.75 -8.53
N GLY A 154 -0.44 22.82 -9.15
CA GLY A 154 0.40 23.89 -9.72
C GLY A 154 1.27 23.41 -10.88
N ILE A 155 0.90 22.30 -11.52
CA ILE A 155 1.61 21.76 -12.68
C ILE A 155 1.05 22.42 -13.92
N ASP A 156 1.87 23.23 -14.57
CA ASP A 156 1.62 23.70 -15.92
C ASP A 156 2.32 22.78 -16.94
N SER A 157 2.11 23.01 -18.24
CA SER A 157 2.71 22.17 -19.28
C SER A 157 4.24 22.28 -19.38
N LYS A 158 4.86 23.19 -18.62
CA LYS A 158 6.28 23.54 -18.65
C LYS A 158 6.98 23.33 -17.30
N THR A 159 6.25 23.27 -16.20
CA THR A 159 6.79 23.11 -14.84
C THR A 159 6.88 21.64 -14.47
N ALA A 160 8.02 21.28 -13.87
CA ALA A 160 8.18 19.97 -13.28
C ALA A 160 7.22 19.80 -12.08
N PRO A 161 6.70 18.60 -11.82
CA PRO A 161 5.94 18.32 -10.61
C PRO A 161 6.77 18.68 -9.37
N HIS A 162 6.13 19.35 -8.41
CA HIS A 162 6.77 19.66 -7.15
C HIS A 162 6.96 18.40 -6.29
N ALA A 163 7.94 18.43 -5.39
CA ALA A 163 8.18 17.35 -4.44
C ALA A 163 6.96 17.15 -3.50
N PRO A 164 6.67 15.91 -3.08
CA PRO A 164 5.61 15.63 -2.11
C PRO A 164 5.92 16.31 -0.77
N LEU A 165 4.87 16.61 -0.01
CA LEU A 165 5.01 17.03 1.39
C LEU A 165 5.24 15.77 2.24
N GLY A 166 6.20 15.81 3.16
CA GLY A 166 6.39 14.70 4.09
C GLY A 166 5.23 14.56 5.09
N GLN A 167 5.24 13.50 5.89
CA GLN A 167 4.42 13.38 7.11
C GLN A 167 2.89 13.34 6.88
N GLY A 168 2.43 12.78 5.75
CA GLY A 168 0.99 12.64 5.49
C GLY A 168 0.26 13.98 5.26
N GLN A 169 1.00 15.06 4.98
CA GLN A 169 0.42 16.32 4.53
C GLN A 169 0.26 16.31 3.01
N PHE A 170 -0.83 16.86 2.51
CA PHE A 170 -1.14 16.85 1.07
C PHE A 170 -1.46 18.23 0.50
N TRP A 171 -1.76 19.19 1.36
CA TRP A 171 -2.00 20.58 0.97
C TRP A 171 -0.89 21.44 1.52
N THR A 172 -0.43 22.41 0.73
CA THR A 172 0.47 23.45 1.26
C THR A 172 -0.26 24.27 2.33
N ASP A 173 0.45 24.67 3.39
CA ASP A 173 -0.04 25.53 4.47
C ASP A 173 -0.25 26.99 4.02
N ASP A 174 -1.09 27.18 3.01
CA ASP A 174 -1.51 28.51 2.59
C ASP A 174 -2.77 28.94 3.35
N LYS A 175 -2.81 30.21 3.72
CA LYS A 175 -3.97 30.81 4.39
C LYS A 175 -5.15 30.94 3.44
N ASN A 176 -4.88 31.07 2.15
CA ASN A 176 -5.92 31.13 1.12
C ASN A 176 -6.19 29.73 0.57
N GLU A 177 -7.40 29.20 0.79
CA GLU A 177 -7.80 27.87 0.29
C GLU A 177 -7.71 27.73 -1.24
N ASP A 178 -7.86 28.84 -1.96
CA ASP A 178 -7.76 28.86 -3.43
C ASP A 178 -6.32 28.79 -3.94
N GLU A 179 -5.34 29.17 -3.11
CA GLU A 179 -3.91 29.14 -3.44
C GLU A 179 -3.21 27.88 -2.91
N ARG A 180 -3.90 27.07 -2.11
CA ARG A 180 -3.36 25.79 -1.64
C ARG A 180 -3.07 24.86 -2.80
N LEU A 181 -1.84 24.38 -2.85
CA LEU A 181 -1.39 23.42 -3.83
C LEU A 181 -1.46 22.00 -3.26
N LEU A 182 -1.97 21.09 -4.08
CA LEU A 182 -2.03 19.67 -3.81
C LEU A 182 -0.66 19.02 -4.11
N ARG A 183 -0.18 18.19 -3.19
CA ARG A 183 1.15 17.55 -3.22
C ARG A 183 0.99 16.05 -2.98
N LEU A 184 0.54 15.36 -4.02
CA LEU A 184 0.20 13.93 -3.96
C LEU A 184 1.43 13.04 -3.86
N THR A 185 1.37 12.10 -2.92
CA THR A 185 2.20 10.88 -2.90
C THR A 185 1.41 9.75 -3.58
N TRP A 186 1.81 9.37 -4.79
CA TRP A 186 1.14 8.28 -5.52
C TRP A 186 1.29 6.92 -4.83
N GLU A 187 2.22 6.79 -3.90
CA GLU A 187 2.45 5.57 -3.11
C GLU A 187 1.38 5.37 -2.03
N THR A 188 0.77 6.44 -1.52
CA THR A 188 -0.22 6.38 -0.43
C THR A 188 -1.61 6.83 -0.89
N TRP A 189 -2.05 6.41 -2.07
CA TRP A 189 -3.34 6.85 -2.63
C TRP A 189 -4.56 6.51 -1.77
N GLN A 190 -4.56 5.35 -1.11
CA GLN A 190 -5.68 4.96 -0.27
C GLN A 190 -5.89 5.92 0.90
N GLU A 191 -4.80 6.39 1.53
CA GLU A 191 -4.84 7.41 2.59
C GLU A 191 -5.25 8.77 2.04
N ASN A 192 -4.74 9.10 0.86
CA ASN A 192 -5.05 10.30 0.10
C ASN A 192 -6.54 10.46 -0.21
N ASP A 193 -7.19 9.38 -0.66
CA ASP A 193 -8.58 9.39 -1.11
C ASP A 193 -9.55 9.79 0.02
N VAL A 194 -9.28 9.29 1.23
CA VAL A 194 -10.08 9.60 2.43
C VAL A 194 -9.99 11.08 2.82
N VAL A 195 -8.80 11.68 2.71
CA VAL A 195 -8.55 13.03 3.23
C VAL A 195 -8.93 14.11 2.23
N TRP A 196 -8.54 13.99 0.97
CA TRP A 196 -8.73 15.04 -0.02
C TRP A 196 -9.56 14.62 -1.24
N GLY A 197 -9.75 13.32 -1.50
CA GLY A 197 -10.47 12.81 -2.67
C GLY A 197 -11.84 13.47 -2.82
N ARG A 198 -12.63 13.47 -1.74
CA ARG A 198 -13.94 14.15 -1.69
C ARG A 198 -13.86 15.67 -1.88
N MET A 199 -12.83 16.33 -1.37
CA MET A 199 -12.65 17.79 -1.55
C MET A 199 -12.37 18.12 -3.01
N VAL A 200 -11.51 17.32 -3.66
CA VAL A 200 -11.18 17.50 -5.07
C VAL A 200 -12.36 17.14 -5.96
N ALA A 201 -13.11 16.07 -5.64
CA ALA A 201 -14.35 15.75 -6.35
C ALA A 201 -15.37 16.90 -6.29
N LYS A 202 -15.54 17.53 -5.11
CA LYS A 202 -16.37 18.74 -4.97
C LYS A 202 -15.85 19.91 -5.79
N LYS A 203 -14.54 20.14 -5.83
CA LYS A 203 -13.93 21.22 -6.62
C LYS A 203 -14.06 20.98 -8.13
N ILE A 204 -13.92 19.73 -8.58
CA ILE A 204 -14.19 19.32 -9.96
C ILE A 204 -15.68 19.54 -10.30
N TRP A 205 -16.57 19.16 -9.39
CA TRP A 205 -18.02 19.31 -9.58
C TRP A 205 -18.45 20.79 -9.67
N ALA A 206 -17.92 21.65 -8.78
CA ALA A 206 -18.26 23.07 -8.73
C ALA A 206 -17.62 23.86 -9.89
N ASP A 207 -16.32 23.68 -10.09
CA ASP A 207 -15.50 24.59 -10.90
C ASP A 207 -14.84 23.89 -12.10
N GLY A 208 -15.03 22.59 -12.30
CA GLY A 208 -14.34 21.78 -13.32
C GLY A 208 -14.33 22.39 -14.73
N SER A 209 -15.45 23.02 -15.10
CA SER A 209 -15.62 23.69 -16.40
C SER A 209 -14.71 24.90 -16.61
N ARG A 210 -14.19 25.52 -15.54
CA ARG A 210 -13.24 26.63 -15.59
C ARG A 210 -11.87 26.17 -16.12
N TRP A 211 -11.50 24.92 -15.86
CA TRP A 211 -10.18 24.37 -16.20
C TRP A 211 -10.18 23.41 -17.39
N SER A 212 -11.36 23.01 -17.87
CA SER A 212 -11.49 22.13 -19.02
C SER A 212 -12.75 22.41 -19.81
N ASN A 213 -12.60 22.54 -21.13
CA ASN A 213 -13.72 22.70 -22.07
C ASN A 213 -14.34 21.36 -22.49
N ALA A 214 -13.92 20.24 -21.88
CA ALA A 214 -14.39 18.90 -22.26
C ALA A 214 -15.83 18.62 -21.81
N LEU A 215 -16.27 19.23 -20.70
CA LEU A 215 -17.64 19.18 -20.20
C LEU A 215 -18.09 20.58 -19.79
N SER A 216 -19.33 20.91 -20.09
CA SER A 216 -19.95 22.15 -19.61
C SER A 216 -20.28 22.04 -18.11
N ALA A 217 -20.44 23.18 -17.43
CA ALA A 217 -20.85 23.23 -16.03
C ALA A 217 -22.16 22.47 -15.76
N LYS A 218 -23.12 22.56 -16.70
CA LYS A 218 -24.41 21.85 -16.60
C LYS A 218 -24.26 20.33 -16.72
N GLU A 219 -23.28 19.85 -17.47
CA GLU A 219 -23.01 18.42 -17.59
C GLU A 219 -22.28 17.89 -16.35
N LEU A 220 -21.33 18.64 -15.81
CA LEU A 220 -20.66 18.29 -14.55
C LEU A 220 -21.64 18.23 -13.38
N GLN A 221 -22.58 19.18 -13.29
CA GLN A 221 -23.59 19.19 -12.22
C GLN A 221 -24.58 18.04 -12.29
N LYS A 222 -24.73 17.37 -13.44
CA LYS A 222 -25.56 16.17 -13.58
C LYS A 222 -24.87 14.91 -13.04
N LEU A 223 -23.54 14.92 -12.98
CA LEU A 223 -22.78 13.81 -12.44
C LEU A 223 -22.85 13.82 -10.92
N SER A 224 -22.96 12.62 -10.35
CA SER A 224 -22.83 12.42 -8.91
C SER A 224 -21.37 12.58 -8.47
N LEU A 225 -21.16 12.95 -7.21
CA LEU A 225 -19.81 13.01 -6.64
C LEU A 225 -19.09 11.65 -6.71
N ALA A 226 -19.83 10.54 -6.54
CA ALA A 226 -19.29 9.19 -6.63
C ALA A 226 -18.76 8.87 -8.04
N GLU A 227 -19.43 9.31 -9.11
CA GLU A 227 -18.92 9.12 -10.48
C GLU A 227 -17.61 9.89 -10.72
N ILE A 228 -17.46 11.07 -10.11
CA ILE A 228 -16.24 11.86 -10.19
C ILE A 228 -15.11 11.20 -9.40
N GLU A 229 -15.39 10.73 -8.18
CA GLU A 229 -14.45 9.98 -7.33
C GLU A 229 -13.96 8.70 -8.05
N ASN A 230 -14.89 7.91 -8.61
CA ASN A 230 -14.56 6.73 -9.41
C ASN A 230 -13.68 7.09 -10.61
N ALA A 231 -13.97 8.20 -11.31
CA ALA A 231 -13.17 8.66 -12.44
C ALA A 231 -11.76 9.11 -12.03
N MET A 232 -11.56 9.57 -10.79
CA MET A 232 -10.25 9.88 -10.22
C MET A 232 -9.45 8.59 -9.94
N GLN A 233 -10.06 7.60 -9.29
CA GLN A 233 -9.44 6.29 -9.02
C GLN A 233 -9.06 5.56 -10.32
N ASP A 234 -9.93 5.60 -11.33
CA ASP A 234 -9.68 5.03 -12.66
C ASP A 234 -8.46 5.65 -13.35
N GLN A 235 -8.20 6.95 -13.12
CA GLN A 235 -7.07 7.63 -13.72
C GLN A 235 -5.74 7.16 -13.10
N GLU A 236 -5.77 6.85 -11.81
CA GLU A 236 -4.63 6.33 -11.08
C GLU A 236 -4.30 4.90 -11.50
N SER A 237 -5.28 3.99 -11.51
CA SER A 237 -5.08 2.61 -11.94
C SER A 237 -4.50 2.55 -13.37
N LYS A 238 -4.96 3.43 -14.26
CA LYS A 238 -4.40 3.62 -15.61
C LYS A 238 -2.98 4.17 -15.61
N LYS A 239 -2.59 4.96 -14.61
CA LYS A 239 -1.23 5.51 -14.48
C LYS A 239 -0.25 4.45 -13.97
N VAL A 240 -0.62 3.70 -12.93
CA VAL A 240 0.17 2.60 -12.37
C VAL A 240 0.45 1.55 -13.45
N THR A 241 -0.60 1.09 -14.13
CA THR A 241 -0.49 0.13 -15.24
C THR A 241 0.38 0.65 -16.40
N ARG A 242 0.27 1.95 -16.75
CA ARG A 242 1.14 2.59 -17.76
C ARG A 242 2.60 2.67 -17.32
N GLN A 243 2.88 3.00 -16.06
CA GLN A 243 4.24 3.04 -15.53
C GLN A 243 4.86 1.64 -15.54
N GLN A 244 4.14 0.63 -15.05
CA GLN A 244 4.58 -0.76 -15.09
C GLN A 244 4.84 -1.23 -16.53
N THR A 245 3.91 -0.95 -17.45
CA THR A 245 4.08 -1.29 -18.87
C THR A 245 5.27 -0.54 -19.49
N GLY A 246 5.48 0.73 -19.12
CA GLY A 246 6.61 1.54 -19.57
C GLY A 246 7.96 0.97 -19.11
N ARG A 247 8.06 0.57 -17.84
CA ARG A 247 9.25 -0.11 -17.29
C ARG A 247 9.54 -1.41 -18.05
N LYS A 248 8.52 -2.26 -18.25
CA LYS A 248 8.63 -3.50 -19.04
C LYS A 248 9.12 -3.23 -20.47
N LEU A 249 8.58 -2.21 -21.12
CA LEU A 249 8.94 -1.85 -22.49
C LEU A 249 10.39 -1.31 -22.58
N MET A 250 10.84 -0.55 -21.59
CA MET A 250 12.23 -0.08 -21.50
C MET A 250 13.21 -1.25 -21.28
N LYS A 251 12.92 -2.14 -20.33
CA LYS A 251 13.74 -3.34 -20.06
C LYS A 251 13.82 -4.26 -21.28
N ALA A 252 12.67 -4.52 -21.94
CA ALA A 252 12.63 -5.29 -23.19
C ALA A 252 13.46 -4.63 -24.30
N LYS A 253 13.42 -3.29 -24.41
CA LYS A 253 14.22 -2.53 -25.39
C LYS A 253 15.72 -2.63 -25.09
N GLU A 254 16.12 -2.55 -23.82
CA GLU A 254 17.51 -2.72 -23.39
C GLU A 254 18.02 -4.13 -23.70
N GLN A 255 17.24 -5.16 -23.38
CA GLN A 255 17.59 -6.55 -23.70
C GLN A 255 17.62 -6.80 -25.21
N MET A 256 16.72 -6.20 -25.98
CA MET A 256 16.75 -6.26 -27.44
C MET A 256 18.03 -5.62 -28.02
N ASN A 257 18.55 -4.58 -27.38
CA ASN A 257 19.85 -4.01 -27.75
C ASN A 257 20.99 -4.95 -27.37
N TYR A 258 20.93 -5.62 -26.22
CA TYR A 258 21.93 -6.61 -25.79
C TYR A 258 21.97 -7.85 -26.70
N ARG A 259 20.81 -8.31 -27.19
CA ARG A 259 20.69 -9.42 -28.15
C ARG A 259 21.56 -9.23 -29.40
N LYS A 260 21.74 -7.98 -29.85
CA LYS A 260 22.60 -7.68 -31.02
C LYS A 260 24.06 -8.11 -30.81
N ASN A 261 24.48 -8.28 -29.56
CA ASN A 261 25.85 -8.66 -29.19
C ASN A 261 26.02 -10.17 -28.97
N ILE A 262 24.94 -10.97 -29.00
CA ILE A 262 24.97 -12.42 -28.76
C ILE A 262 24.39 -13.15 -29.98
N PRO A 263 25.23 -13.59 -30.94
CA PRO A 263 24.79 -14.27 -32.15
C PRO A 263 23.93 -15.51 -31.88
N GLU A 264 24.19 -16.23 -30.78
CA GLU A 264 23.48 -17.44 -30.38
C GLU A 264 22.00 -17.19 -30.07
N LEU A 265 21.66 -15.97 -29.63
CA LEU A 265 20.28 -15.56 -29.31
C LEU A 265 19.61 -14.81 -30.46
N SER A 266 20.21 -14.78 -31.65
CA SER A 266 19.62 -14.14 -32.83
C SER A 266 18.46 -14.94 -33.44
N GLY A 267 18.35 -16.23 -33.11
CA GLY A 267 17.28 -17.12 -33.58
C GLY A 267 15.87 -16.64 -33.22
N LYS A 268 14.89 -16.93 -34.09
CA LYS A 268 13.48 -16.54 -33.91
C LYS A 268 12.84 -17.27 -32.72
N GLU A 269 13.34 -18.45 -32.41
CA GLU A 269 12.97 -19.25 -31.25
C GLU A 269 13.18 -18.52 -29.93
N TYR A 270 14.06 -17.52 -29.85
CA TYR A 270 14.32 -16.73 -28.65
C TYR A 270 13.56 -15.38 -28.60
N ASP A 271 12.74 -15.05 -29.61
CA ASP A 271 12.03 -13.76 -29.69
C ASP A 271 11.11 -13.52 -28.49
N PHE A 272 10.55 -14.59 -27.91
CA PHE A 272 9.64 -14.49 -26.77
C PHE A 272 10.33 -13.90 -25.52
N ILE A 273 11.63 -14.17 -25.31
CA ILE A 273 12.41 -13.68 -24.16
C ILE A 273 12.50 -12.14 -24.17
N PHE A 274 12.58 -11.56 -25.36
CA PHE A 274 12.77 -10.11 -25.57
C PHE A 274 11.44 -9.35 -25.72
N ASN A 275 10.32 -10.04 -25.69
CA ASN A 275 9.01 -9.42 -25.80
C ASN A 275 8.49 -9.09 -24.40
N TRP A 276 8.20 -7.80 -24.17
CA TRP A 276 7.75 -7.26 -22.88
C TRP A 276 6.52 -7.99 -22.30
N LYS A 277 5.70 -8.63 -23.15
CA LYS A 277 4.53 -9.40 -22.72
C LYS A 277 4.87 -10.67 -21.94
N TYR A 278 6.07 -11.23 -22.14
CA TYR A 278 6.53 -12.46 -21.49
C TYR A 278 7.50 -12.20 -20.35
N GLN A 279 7.77 -10.93 -20.03
CA GLN A 279 8.54 -10.56 -18.86
C GLN A 279 7.61 -10.52 -17.65
N SER A 280 7.72 -11.54 -16.79
CA SER A 280 7.09 -11.53 -15.48
C SER A 280 7.61 -10.31 -14.71
N THR A 281 6.69 -9.62 -14.04
CA THR A 281 7.02 -8.72 -12.95
C THR A 281 7.15 -9.59 -11.73
N ASP A 282 8.29 -10.23 -11.56
CA ASP A 282 8.66 -10.94 -10.33
C ASP A 282 9.02 -9.96 -9.19
N GLU A 283 8.60 -8.69 -9.31
CA GLU A 283 8.87 -7.59 -8.38
C GLU A 283 7.57 -6.88 -7.99
N SER A 284 6.42 -7.57 -7.98
CA SER A 284 5.13 -6.91 -7.68
C SER A 284 4.25 -7.65 -6.68
N ASP A 285 4.85 -8.39 -5.74
CA ASP A 285 4.13 -8.88 -4.55
C ASP A 285 5.05 -8.95 -3.31
N ASP A 286 6.03 -8.03 -3.21
CA ASP A 286 6.90 -7.92 -2.02
C ASP A 286 6.25 -7.12 -0.87
N ASP A 287 4.94 -6.84 -0.95
CA ASP A 287 4.17 -6.26 0.16
C ASP A 287 3.51 -7.32 1.08
N ASP A 288 3.77 -8.61 0.86
CA ASP A 288 3.53 -9.65 1.87
C ASP A 288 4.76 -9.75 2.79
N GLU A 289 4.83 -8.85 3.76
CA GLU A 289 5.66 -8.95 4.98
C GLU A 289 5.25 -10.18 5.83
N GLU A 290 5.25 -11.40 5.30
CA GLU A 290 5.23 -12.63 6.11
C GLU A 290 5.77 -13.88 5.38
N THR A 291 6.72 -13.72 4.45
CA THR A 291 7.56 -14.87 4.05
C THR A 291 8.93 -14.71 4.70
N GLY A 292 9.04 -15.22 5.94
CA GLY A 292 10.31 -15.39 6.61
C GLY A 292 11.30 -16.18 5.74
N PRO A 293 12.62 -16.09 6.02
CA PRO A 293 13.63 -16.83 5.29
C PRO A 293 13.25 -18.31 5.23
N ILE A 294 13.23 -18.88 4.02
CA ILE A 294 13.12 -20.33 3.81
C ILE A 294 14.27 -20.95 4.60
N ASP A 295 13.93 -21.55 5.73
CA ASP A 295 14.89 -22.26 6.56
C ASP A 295 15.44 -23.44 5.73
N ALA A 296 16.75 -23.45 5.51
CA ALA A 296 17.39 -24.46 4.67
C ALA A 296 17.54 -25.82 5.39
N ASP A 297 17.08 -25.91 6.64
CA ASP A 297 17.12 -27.12 7.46
C ASP A 297 15.77 -27.87 7.49
N THR A 298 15.20 -28.15 6.31
CA THR A 298 14.30 -29.31 6.18
C THR A 298 15.14 -30.60 6.18
N SER A 299 15.82 -30.85 7.30
CA SER A 299 16.44 -32.12 7.61
C SER A 299 15.33 -33.16 7.73
N GLY A 300 15.44 -34.23 6.93
CA GLY A 300 14.48 -35.32 6.92
C GLY A 300 14.26 -35.92 8.30
N ASP A 301 12.99 -36.12 8.64
CA ASP A 301 12.60 -37.02 9.71
C ASP A 301 11.90 -38.24 9.10
N ASP A 302 12.59 -39.35 9.26
CA ASP A 302 12.16 -40.71 8.97
C ASP A 302 10.94 -41.06 9.81
N THR A 303 9.80 -41.32 9.16
CA THR A 303 8.80 -42.22 9.73
C THR A 303 8.44 -43.31 8.74
N ALA A 304 9.31 -44.32 8.71
CA ALA A 304 8.97 -45.67 8.36
C ALA A 304 7.78 -46.15 9.22
N GLN A 305 6.62 -46.36 8.59
CA GLN A 305 5.63 -47.32 9.08
C GLN A 305 5.38 -48.40 8.03
N ASP A 306 6.15 -49.45 8.24
CA ASP A 306 6.03 -50.79 7.74
C ASP A 306 4.65 -51.40 8.13
N LYS A 307 3.85 -51.79 7.14
CA LYS A 307 2.74 -52.76 7.31
C LYS A 307 2.52 -53.54 6.00
N PRO A 308 2.94 -54.81 5.92
CA PRO A 308 2.51 -55.70 4.86
C PRO A 308 1.17 -56.36 5.21
N SER A 309 0.16 -56.18 4.35
CA SER A 309 -1.07 -56.98 4.38
C SER A 309 -1.04 -58.00 3.25
N SER A 310 -0.54 -59.21 3.54
CA SER A 310 -0.71 -60.40 2.72
C SER A 310 -1.83 -61.28 3.29
N LYS A 311 -2.86 -61.53 2.49
CA LYS A 311 -3.75 -62.70 2.55
C LYS A 311 -3.91 -63.17 1.11
N GLN A 312 -3.11 -64.16 0.72
CA GLN A 312 -3.49 -65.56 0.49
C GLN A 312 -4.11 -65.80 -0.90
N CYS A 313 -3.33 -66.49 -1.73
CA CYS A 313 -3.86 -67.43 -2.72
C CYS A 313 -4.17 -68.77 -2.01
N PRO A 314 -5.04 -69.61 -2.60
CA PRO A 314 -5.41 -70.93 -2.09
C PRO A 314 -4.24 -71.92 -1.98
#